data_AF-A0A1E7GSP3-F1
#
_entry.id   AF-A0A1E7GSP3-F1
#
_cell.length_a   1.000
_cell.length_b   1.000
_cell.length_c   1.000
_cell.angle_alpha   90.00
_cell.angle_beta   90.00
_cell.angle_gamma   90.00
#
_symmetry.space_group_name_H-M   'P 1'
#
loop_
_entity.id
_entity.type
_entity.pdbx_description
1 polymer ?
#
loop_
_entity_poly.entity_id
_entity_poly.type
_entity_poly.pdbx_seq_one_letter_code
_entity_poly.pdbx_strand_id
1 'polypeptide(L)'
;MHPRGMGPLIRLCLLYGIELWFIPQSEPWRNGVVEQFNHHYQQKFLGRVTMRSIDELREGALAFEQKHNSRYRYSKLNGKTPLKALAQSGRKPLRFPPDQPAPKTRLTKPDSGKYHVIRFIRSDCKLNVFGDQFHLPPDLQYEYVVATIDVKEQTLKIFLDHFQMEEFDYKLR
;
A
#
# COMPACT_ATOMS: atom_id res chain seq x y z
N MET A 1 4.94 -20.84 7.54
CA MET A 1 4.25 -19.55 7.33
C MET A 1 3.39 -19.29 8.57
N HIS A 2 3.46 -18.11 9.19
CA HIS A 2 2.66 -17.77 10.38
C HIS A 2 1.57 -16.77 9.96
N PRO A 3 0.39 -17.22 9.51
CA PRO A 3 -0.63 -16.36 8.89
C PRO A 3 -1.10 -15.22 9.81
N ARG A 4 -1.09 -15.47 11.12
CA ARG A 4 -1.44 -14.49 12.16
C ARG A 4 -0.24 -13.78 12.78
N GLY A 5 0.96 -13.98 12.23
CA GLY A 5 2.17 -13.28 12.64
C GLY A 5 2.21 -11.89 12.02
N MET A 6 2.25 -10.85 12.85
CA MET A 6 2.36 -9.48 12.36
C MET A 6 3.80 -9.20 11.90
N GLY A 7 3.99 -9.08 10.58
CA GLY A 7 5.30 -8.79 9.97
C GLY A 7 5.84 -7.41 10.35
N PRO A 8 7.17 -7.19 10.24
CA PRO A 8 7.82 -5.95 10.65
C PRO A 8 7.30 -4.70 9.93
N LEU A 9 6.89 -4.82 8.66
CA LEU A 9 6.27 -3.72 7.91
C LEU A 9 4.95 -3.27 8.56
N ILE A 10 4.08 -4.22 8.91
CA ILE A 10 2.79 -3.92 9.55
C ILE A 10 3.04 -3.24 10.90
N ARG A 11 3.97 -3.78 11.70
CA ARG A 11 4.34 -3.21 13.00
C ARG A 11 4.84 -1.76 12.87
N LEU A 12 5.71 -1.50 11.89
CA LEU A 12 6.28 -0.18 11.67
C LEU A 12 5.21 0.85 11.29
N CYS A 13 4.35 0.52 10.34
CA CYS A 13 3.30 1.43 9.89
C CYS A 13 2.31 1.74 11.03
N LEU A 14 1.86 0.71 11.75
CA LEU A 14 0.93 0.91 12.87
C LEU A 14 1.55 1.71 14.02
N LEU A 15 2.85 1.53 14.30
CA LEU A 15 3.59 2.36 15.28
C LEU A 15 3.50 3.86 14.95
N TYR A 16 3.45 4.21 13.66
CA TYR A 16 3.29 5.59 13.19
C TYR A 16 1.83 5.96 12.86
N GLY A 17 0.86 5.14 13.24
CA GLY A 17 -0.57 5.39 12.98
C GLY A 17 -0.95 5.34 11.50
N ILE A 18 -0.23 4.56 10.70
CA ILE A 18 -0.46 4.36 9.26
C ILE A 18 -1.18 3.02 9.06
N GLU A 19 -2.39 3.08 8.51
CA GLU A 19 -3.16 1.90 8.13
C GLU A 19 -2.72 1.40 6.75
N LEU A 20 -2.32 0.13 6.65
CA LEU A 20 -1.88 -0.44 5.38
C LEU A 20 -3.05 -0.97 4.57
N TRP A 21 -2.93 -0.87 3.25
CA TRP A 21 -3.85 -1.46 2.29
C TRP A 21 -3.11 -2.43 1.38
N PHE A 22 -3.37 -3.73 1.55
CA PHE A 22 -2.86 -4.78 0.68
C PHE A 22 -3.82 -4.96 -0.48
N ILE A 23 -3.38 -4.56 -1.68
CA ILE A 23 -4.13 -4.74 -2.92
C ILE A 23 -4.35 -6.24 -3.23
N PRO A 24 -5.31 -6.57 -4.10
CA PRO A 24 -5.50 -7.95 -4.56
C PRO A 24 -4.21 -8.51 -5.17
N GLN A 25 -3.95 -9.79 -4.87
CA GLN A 25 -2.79 -10.49 -5.41
C GLN A 25 -2.94 -10.68 -6.92
N SER A 26 -1.82 -10.62 -7.64
CA SER A 26 -1.78 -10.81 -9.09
C SER A 26 -2.60 -9.80 -9.90
N GLU A 27 -2.87 -8.61 -9.33
CA GLU A 27 -3.51 -7.49 -10.03
C GLU A 27 -2.56 -6.28 -10.19
N PRO A 28 -1.41 -6.44 -10.88
CA PRO A 28 -0.37 -5.41 -11.00
C PRO A 28 -0.88 -4.12 -11.65
N TRP A 29 -1.86 -4.21 -12.54
CA TRP A 29 -2.44 -3.06 -13.24
C TRP A 29 -3.05 -2.00 -12.31
N ARG A 30 -3.39 -2.36 -11.06
CA ARG A 30 -3.81 -1.38 -10.03
C ARG A 30 -2.70 -0.37 -9.71
N ASN A 31 -1.43 -0.77 -9.88
CA ASN A 31 -0.24 0.08 -9.75
C ASN A 31 0.33 0.53 -11.10
N GLY A 32 -0.41 0.43 -12.20
CA GLY A 32 0.13 0.67 -13.55
C GLY A 32 0.82 2.03 -13.76
N VAL A 33 0.46 3.07 -12.99
CA VAL A 33 1.15 4.37 -13.02
C VAL A 33 2.58 4.26 -12.44
N VAL A 34 2.74 3.53 -11.34
CA VAL A 34 4.04 3.27 -10.70
C VAL A 34 4.90 2.39 -11.60
N GLU A 35 4.31 1.36 -12.20
CA GLU A 35 5.01 0.48 -13.14
C GLU A 35 5.49 1.26 -14.38
N GLN A 36 4.63 2.13 -14.93
CA GLN A 36 4.99 2.99 -16.05
C GLN A 36 6.12 3.97 -15.68
N PHE A 37 6.09 4.53 -14.47
CA PHE A 37 7.19 5.36 -13.97
C PHE A 37 8.50 4.57 -13.88
N ASN A 38 8.48 3.39 -13.26
CA ASN A 38 9.65 2.52 -13.12
C ASN A 38 10.22 2.12 -14.48
N HIS A 39 9.35 1.81 -15.45
CA HIS A 39 9.74 1.53 -16.81
C HIS A 39 10.43 2.73 -17.48
N HIS A 40 9.89 3.94 -17.33
CA HIS A 40 10.54 5.16 -17.81
C HIS A 40 11.87 5.42 -17.11
N TYR A 41 11.95 5.21 -15.80
CA TYR A 41 13.16 5.37 -15.01
C TYR A 41 14.26 4.45 -15.53
N GLN A 42 13.95 3.16 -15.75
CA GLN A 42 14.87 2.18 -16.31
C GLN A 42 15.35 2.60 -17.71
N GLN A 43 14.42 2.87 -18.64
CA GLN A 43 14.76 3.10 -20.05
C GLN A 43 15.38 4.47 -20.35
N LYS A 44 14.99 5.51 -19.59
CA LYS A 44 15.34 6.90 -19.90
C LYS A 44 16.41 7.47 -18.97
N PHE A 45 16.68 6.82 -17.84
CA PHE A 45 17.73 7.21 -16.91
C PHE A 45 18.77 6.10 -16.74
N LEU A 46 18.45 5.00 -16.06
CA LEU A 46 19.44 3.97 -15.73
C LEU A 46 20.12 3.35 -16.96
N GLY A 47 19.36 3.13 -18.05
CA GLY A 47 19.89 2.58 -19.29
C GLY A 47 20.57 3.59 -20.22
N ARG A 48 20.61 4.89 -19.87
CA ARG A 48 21.14 5.95 -20.75
C ARG A 48 22.25 6.80 -20.14
N VAL A 49 22.27 6.92 -18.81
CA VAL A 49 23.24 7.73 -18.09
C VAL A 49 24.25 6.78 -17.47
N THR A 50 25.50 6.85 -17.91
CA THR A 50 26.59 6.15 -17.23
C THR A 50 26.91 6.91 -15.93
N MET A 51 26.80 6.22 -14.80
CA MET A 51 27.11 6.76 -13.48
C MET A 51 28.23 5.92 -12.87
N ARG A 52 29.23 6.57 -12.28
CA ARG A 52 30.44 5.94 -11.73
C ARG A 52 30.49 5.96 -10.21
N SER A 53 29.58 6.68 -9.57
CA SER A 53 29.49 6.80 -8.11
C SER A 53 28.05 6.80 -7.62
N ILE A 54 27.88 6.58 -6.31
CA ILE A 54 26.59 6.68 -5.63
C ILE A 54 26.07 8.12 -5.65
N ASP A 55 26.96 9.11 -5.58
CA ASP A 55 26.56 10.52 -5.58
C ASP A 55 26.06 10.96 -6.96
N GLU A 56 26.71 10.53 -8.05
CA GLU A 56 26.19 10.74 -9.41
C GLU A 56 24.82 10.09 -9.61
N LEU A 57 24.60 8.90 -9.03
CA LEU A 57 23.29 8.25 -9.05
C LEU A 57 22.22 9.06 -8.31
N ARG A 58 22.54 9.60 -7.12
CA ARG A 58 21.61 10.42 -6.34
C ARG A 58 21.24 11.70 -7.07
N GLU A 59 22.22 12.43 -7.60
CA GLU A 59 21.99 13.66 -8.36
C GLU A 59 21.18 13.39 -9.61
N GLY A 60 21.54 12.36 -10.37
CA GLY A 60 20.83 11.96 -11.58
C GLY A 60 19.40 11.51 -11.30
N ALA A 61 19.17 10.75 -10.23
CA ALA A 61 17.84 10.32 -9.80
C ALA A 61 16.95 11.51 -9.47
N LEU A 62 17.47 12.47 -8.68
CA LEU A 62 16.75 13.69 -8.32
C LEU A 62 16.40 14.52 -9.55
N ALA A 63 17.35 14.70 -10.48
CA ALA A 63 17.13 15.44 -11.72
C ALA A 63 16.08 14.75 -12.60
N PHE A 64 16.09 13.42 -12.69
CA PHE A 64 15.09 12.66 -13.41
C PHE A 64 13.70 12.82 -12.80
N GLU A 65 13.57 12.66 -11.47
CA GLU A 65 12.30 12.83 -10.75
C GLU A 65 11.73 14.23 -10.94
N GLN A 66 12.55 15.28 -10.79
CA GLN A 66 12.12 16.66 -11.03
C GLN A 66 11.63 16.87 -12.47
N LYS A 67 12.38 16.35 -13.46
CA LYS A 67 12.00 16.44 -14.87
C LYS A 67 10.70 15.67 -15.14
N HIS A 68 10.55 14.48 -14.58
CA HIS A 68 9.34 13.68 -14.71
C HIS A 68 8.13 14.41 -14.11
N ASN A 69 8.25 14.87 -12.86
CA ASN A 69 7.17 15.51 -12.11
C ASN A 69 6.74 16.86 -12.71
N SER A 70 7.65 17.55 -13.41
CA SER A 70 7.36 18.83 -14.07
C SER A 70 6.84 18.71 -15.50
N ARG A 71 7.13 17.61 -16.23
CA ARG A 71 6.83 17.49 -17.67
C ARG A 71 5.86 16.39 -18.03
N TYR A 72 5.86 15.26 -17.33
CA TYR A 72 5.04 14.12 -17.69
C TYR A 72 3.58 14.37 -17.33
N ARG A 73 2.65 14.05 -18.24
CA ARG A 73 1.21 14.29 -18.06
C ARG A 73 0.47 12.96 -18.02
N TYR A 74 -0.48 12.85 -17.11
CA TYR A 74 -1.28 11.64 -16.94
C TYR A 74 -2.76 11.92 -17.23
N SER A 75 -3.43 11.00 -17.93
CA SER A 75 -4.88 11.05 -18.14
C SER A 75 -5.64 11.04 -16.82
N LYS A 76 -5.22 10.20 -15.85
CA LYS A 76 -5.76 10.16 -14.48
C LYS A 76 -5.63 11.48 -13.71
N LEU A 77 -4.74 12.38 -14.13
CA LEU A 77 -4.58 13.72 -13.56
C LEU A 77 -5.24 14.80 -14.43
N ASN A 78 -6.20 14.43 -15.27
CA ASN A 78 -6.85 15.33 -16.23
C ASN A 78 -5.84 16.07 -17.11
N GLY A 79 -4.80 15.37 -17.59
CA GLY A 79 -3.75 15.92 -18.45
C GLY A 79 -2.76 16.85 -17.74
N LYS A 80 -2.79 16.91 -16.40
CA LYS A 80 -1.86 17.69 -15.57
C LYS A 80 -0.58 16.90 -15.30
N THR A 81 0.47 17.63 -14.95
CA THR A 81 1.72 17.05 -14.45
C THR A 81 1.61 16.75 -12.96
N PRO A 82 2.42 15.83 -12.40
CA PRO A 82 2.44 15.55 -10.97
C PRO A 82 2.56 16.81 -10.11
N LEU A 83 3.46 17.75 -10.44
CA LEU A 83 3.60 19.00 -9.69
C LEU A 83 2.37 19.90 -9.79
N LYS A 84 1.72 20.00 -10.96
CA LYS A 84 0.49 20.79 -11.12
C LYS A 84 -0.68 20.18 -10.35
N ALA A 85 -0.80 18.85 -10.38
CA ALA A 85 -1.81 18.14 -9.60
C ALA A 85 -1.58 18.32 -8.09
N LEU A 86 -0.32 18.19 -7.64
CA LEU A 86 0.07 18.42 -6.25
C LEU A 86 -0.27 19.84 -5.78
N ALA A 87 0.11 20.86 -6.55
CA ALA A 87 -0.19 22.26 -6.24
C ALA A 87 -1.71 22.54 -6.11
N GLN A 88 -2.54 21.81 -6.84
CA GLN A 88 -4.00 21.96 -6.82
C GLN A 88 -4.70 21.07 -5.78
N SER A 89 -4.00 20.10 -5.21
CA SER A 89 -4.54 19.16 -4.22
C SER A 89 -4.75 19.78 -2.83
N GLY A 90 -4.40 21.06 -2.67
CA GLY A 90 -4.46 21.80 -1.40
C GLY A 90 -3.29 21.46 -0.47
N ARG A 91 -3.01 22.35 0.49
CA ARG A 91 -2.03 22.06 1.56
C ARG A 91 -2.66 21.13 2.58
N LYS A 92 -2.52 19.82 2.37
CA LYS A 92 -2.80 18.85 3.42
C LYS A 92 -1.67 18.92 4.47
N PRO A 93 -1.98 18.86 5.77
CA PRO A 93 -0.95 18.77 6.80
C PRO A 93 -0.15 17.49 6.56
N LEU A 94 1.15 17.64 6.31
CA LEU A 94 2.06 16.51 6.20
C LEU A 94 2.32 15.95 7.60
N ARG A 95 2.25 14.63 7.73
CA ARG A 95 2.67 13.93 8.94
C ARG A 95 4.07 13.39 8.73
N PHE A 96 5.01 13.89 9.53
CA PHE A 96 6.36 13.38 9.57
C PHE A 96 6.51 12.49 10.80
N PRO A 97 7.39 11.47 10.75
CA PRO A 97 7.76 10.77 11.96
C PRO A 97 8.35 11.77 12.97
N PRO A 98 8.17 11.53 14.28
CA PRO A 98 8.82 12.33 15.32
C PRO A 98 10.33 12.33 15.13
N ASP A 99 10.99 13.42 15.53
CA ASP A 99 12.44 13.57 15.51
C ASP A 99 13.08 12.70 16.60
N GLN A 100 13.11 11.40 16.31
CA GLN A 100 13.58 10.35 17.18
C GLN A 100 14.40 9.35 16.35
N PRO A 101 15.38 8.67 16.95
CA PRO A 101 16.13 7.64 16.25
C PRO A 101 15.18 6.59 15.67
N ALA A 102 15.53 6.09 14.49
CA ALA A 102 14.78 5.03 13.84
C ALA A 102 14.55 3.86 14.82
N PRO A 103 13.33 3.28 14.84
CA PRO A 103 13.00 2.29 15.83
C PRO A 103 13.87 1.04 15.64
N LYS A 104 14.37 0.50 16.75
CA LYS A 104 15.29 -0.64 16.74
C LYS A 104 14.60 -1.88 16.14
N THR A 105 15.39 -2.70 15.44
CA THR A 105 14.95 -3.99 14.90
C THR A 105 14.40 -4.90 16.00
N ARG A 106 13.34 -5.66 15.69
CA ARG A 106 12.38 -6.28 16.64
C ARG A 106 11.41 -5.27 17.24
N LEU A 107 10.64 -4.63 16.37
CA LEU A 107 9.51 -3.81 16.76
C LEU A 107 8.56 -4.60 17.66
N THR A 108 8.12 -3.97 18.75
CA THR A 108 7.05 -4.51 19.59
C THR A 108 5.78 -4.68 18.75
N LYS A 109 4.94 -5.63 19.15
CA LYS A 109 3.63 -5.77 18.52
C LYS A 109 2.78 -4.57 18.95
N PRO A 110 2.25 -3.78 17.99
CA PRO A 110 1.27 -2.75 18.28
C PRO A 110 0.07 -3.35 19.02
N ASP A 111 -0.49 -2.58 19.95
CA ASP A 111 -1.70 -2.91 20.68
C ASP A 111 -2.98 -2.42 19.97
N SER A 112 -2.81 -1.62 18.91
CA SER A 112 -3.89 -0.91 18.25
C SER A 112 -3.57 -0.58 16.79
N GLY A 113 -4.59 -0.10 16.08
CA GLY A 113 -4.54 0.23 14.65
C GLY A 113 -5.19 -0.84 13.77
N LYS A 114 -5.33 -0.51 12.49
CA LYS A 114 -6.02 -1.35 11.50
C LYS A 114 -5.17 -1.53 10.26
N TYR A 115 -5.36 -2.65 9.58
CA TYR A 115 -4.84 -2.84 8.24
C TYR A 115 -5.83 -3.64 7.41
N HIS A 116 -5.78 -3.43 6.11
CA HIS A 116 -6.84 -3.82 5.19
C HIS A 116 -6.27 -4.70 4.08
N VAL A 117 -7.04 -5.71 3.71
CA VAL A 117 -6.70 -6.64 2.66
C VAL A 117 -7.86 -6.68 1.68
N ILE A 118 -7.62 -6.23 0.45
CA ILE A 118 -8.63 -6.30 -0.61
C ILE A 118 -8.51 -7.66 -1.30
N ARG A 119 -9.63 -8.37 -1.45
CA ARG A 119 -9.67 -9.67 -2.15
C ARG A 119 -10.88 -9.75 -3.06
N PHE A 120 -10.67 -10.32 -4.25
CA PHE A 120 -11.75 -10.76 -5.10
C PHE A 120 -12.21 -12.14 -4.63
N ILE A 121 -13.50 -12.27 -4.34
CA ILE A 121 -14.07 -13.53 -3.86
C ILE A 121 -14.49 -14.37 -5.07
N ARG A 122 -13.97 -15.60 -5.14
CA ARG A 122 -14.25 -16.53 -6.24
C ARG A 122 -15.52 -17.34 -5.94
N SER A 123 -15.87 -18.24 -6.86
CA SER A 123 -17.04 -19.13 -6.72
C SER A 123 -16.97 -20.08 -5.54
N ASP A 124 -15.80 -20.30 -4.95
CA ASP A 124 -15.64 -21.06 -3.71
C ASP A 124 -16.03 -20.28 -2.46
N CYS A 125 -16.34 -18.98 -2.60
CA CYS A 125 -16.70 -18.06 -1.52
C CYS A 125 -15.67 -18.03 -0.38
N LYS A 126 -14.40 -18.25 -0.71
CA LYS A 126 -13.30 -18.24 0.28
C LYS A 126 -12.51 -16.96 0.23
N LEU A 127 -12.33 -16.37 1.40
CA LEU A 127 -11.40 -15.27 1.63
C LEU A 127 -10.08 -15.81 2.17
N ASN A 128 -8.96 -15.47 1.52
CA ASN A 128 -7.62 -15.75 2.04
C ASN A 128 -6.98 -14.49 2.62
N VAL A 129 -6.67 -14.54 3.92
CA VAL A 129 -5.92 -13.51 4.65
C VAL A 129 -4.59 -14.10 5.13
N PHE A 130 -3.50 -13.76 4.44
CA PHE A 130 -2.14 -14.21 4.73
C PHE A 130 -1.96 -15.73 4.90
N GLY A 131 -2.81 -16.53 4.25
CA GLY A 131 -2.82 -17.99 4.35
C GLY A 131 -3.93 -18.56 5.24
N ASP A 132 -4.60 -17.75 6.06
CA ASP A 132 -5.80 -18.14 6.80
C ASP A 132 -7.03 -18.03 5.89
N GLN A 133 -7.97 -18.98 6.00
CA GLN A 133 -9.13 -19.08 5.09
C GLN A 133 -10.44 -18.89 5.86
N PHE A 134 -11.32 -18.05 5.30
CA PHE A 134 -12.64 -17.76 5.85
C PHE A 134 -13.70 -18.03 4.78
N HIS A 135 -14.80 -18.68 5.15
CA HIS A 135 -15.94 -18.84 4.26
C HIS A 135 -16.82 -17.59 4.37
N LEU A 136 -17.21 -17.05 3.22
CA LEU A 136 -18.06 -15.88 3.10
C LEU A 136 -19.43 -16.28 2.53
N PRO A 137 -20.48 -15.47 2.77
CA PRO A 137 -21.78 -15.70 2.18
C PRO A 137 -21.74 -15.62 0.64
N PRO A 138 -22.62 -16.36 -0.06
CA PRO A 138 -22.72 -16.34 -1.52
C PRO A 138 -22.96 -14.95 -2.12
N ASP A 139 -23.57 -14.04 -1.36
CA ASP A 139 -23.82 -12.65 -1.77
C ASP A 139 -22.53 -11.86 -2.06
N LEU A 140 -21.39 -12.33 -1.56
CA LEU A 140 -20.08 -11.73 -1.81
C LEU A 140 -19.33 -12.40 -2.97
N GLN A 141 -19.91 -13.42 -3.60
CA GLN A 141 -19.30 -14.10 -4.74
C GLN A 141 -19.09 -13.12 -5.90
N TYR A 142 -17.89 -13.15 -6.48
CA TYR A 142 -17.46 -12.28 -7.57
C TYR A 142 -17.42 -10.78 -7.22
N GLU A 143 -17.37 -10.46 -5.93
CA GLU A 143 -17.17 -9.10 -5.45
C GLU A 143 -15.76 -8.88 -4.90
N TYR A 144 -15.34 -7.61 -4.92
CA TYR A 144 -14.16 -7.17 -4.19
C TYR A 144 -14.56 -6.78 -2.77
N VAL A 145 -14.06 -7.52 -1.78
CA VAL A 145 -14.28 -7.21 -0.37
C VAL A 145 -13.05 -6.56 0.24
N VAL A 146 -13.28 -5.70 1.22
CA VAL A 146 -12.24 -5.14 2.09
C VAL A 146 -12.29 -5.88 3.42
N ALA A 147 -11.27 -6.70 3.66
CA ALA A 147 -11.09 -7.39 4.92
C ALA A 147 -10.21 -6.54 5.86
N THR A 148 -10.79 -6.00 6.91
CA THR A 148 -10.11 -5.13 7.89
C THR A 148 -9.75 -5.93 9.14
N ILE A 149 -8.46 -6.00 9.45
CA ILE A 149 -7.99 -6.57 10.71
C ILE A 149 -7.88 -5.43 11.72
N ASP A 150 -8.61 -5.55 12.83
CA ASP A 150 -8.49 -4.64 13.98
C ASP A 150 -7.55 -5.26 15.03
N VAL A 151 -6.43 -4.60 15.28
CA VAL A 151 -5.40 -5.10 16.20
C VAL A 151 -5.86 -5.01 17.65
N LYS A 152 -6.65 -4.00 18.00
CA LYS A 152 -7.10 -3.83 19.38
C LYS A 152 -8.20 -4.83 19.71
N GLU A 153 -9.20 -4.90 18.82
CA GLU A 153 -10.36 -5.78 19.02
C GLU A 153 -10.05 -7.25 18.71
N GLN A 154 -8.93 -7.54 18.03
CA GLN A 154 -8.55 -8.88 17.58
C GLN A 154 -9.62 -9.51 16.67
N THR A 155 -10.20 -8.70 15.77
CA THR A 155 -11.27 -9.11 14.85
C THR A 155 -10.89 -8.88 13.39
N LEU A 156 -11.53 -9.65 12.51
CA LEU A 156 -11.50 -9.51 11.07
C LEU A 156 -12.90 -9.13 10.59
N LYS A 157 -13.05 -7.92 10.08
CA LYS A 157 -14.34 -7.37 9.61
C LYS A 157 -14.35 -7.29 8.09
N ILE A 158 -15.38 -7.83 7.46
CA ILE A 158 -15.49 -7.89 6.00
C ILE A 158 -16.48 -6.84 5.54
N PHE A 159 -16.04 -5.99 4.63
CA PHE A 159 -16.86 -4.92 4.06
C PHE A 159 -17.04 -5.12 2.56
N LEU A 160 -18.28 -4.92 2.10
CA LEU A 160 -18.60 -4.64 0.72
C LEU A 160 -19.00 -3.16 0.64
N ASP A 161 -18.24 -2.37 -0.11
CA ASP A 161 -18.30 -0.91 -0.13
C ASP A 161 -18.23 -0.28 1.28
N HIS A 162 -19.38 0.12 1.83
CA HIS A 162 -19.52 0.76 3.13
C HIS A 162 -20.27 -0.11 4.15
N PHE A 163 -20.74 -1.29 3.75
CA PHE A 163 -21.53 -2.18 4.59
C PHE A 163 -20.65 -3.28 5.18
N GLN A 164 -20.71 -3.45 6.50
CA GLN A 164 -20.11 -4.60 7.17
C GLN A 164 -21.00 -5.82 6.92
N MET A 165 -20.42 -6.85 6.32
CA MET A 165 -21.14 -8.05 5.90
C MET A 165 -20.89 -9.21 6.87
N GLU A 166 -19.65 -9.35 7.34
CA GLU A 166 -19.24 -10.44 8.23
C GLU A 166 -18.21 -9.95 9.26
N GLU A 167 -18.11 -10.67 10.37
CA GLU A 167 -17.09 -10.47 11.39
C GLU A 167 -16.60 -11.80 11.96
N PHE A 168 -15.27 -11.95 12.07
CA PHE A 168 -14.63 -13.15 12.58
C PHE A 168 -13.65 -12.82 13.70
N ASP A 169 -13.46 -13.77 14.63
CA ASP A 169 -12.35 -13.73 15.58
C ASP A 169 -11.00 -13.86 14.85
N TYR A 170 -10.11 -12.91 15.08
CA TYR A 170 -8.79 -12.86 14.46
C TYR A 170 -7.67 -12.59 15.47
N LYS A 171 -7.41 -13.59 16.32
CA LYS A 171 -6.36 -13.53 17.35
C LYS A 171 -4.97 -13.56 16.73
N LEU A 172 -4.30 -12.42 16.74
CA LEU A 172 -2.92 -12.23 16.28
C LEU A 172 -1.95 -12.97 17.21
N ARG A 173 -0.97 -13.67 16.64
CA ARG A 173 0.10 -14.32 17.41
C ARG A 173 1.26 -13.39 17.72
#